data_AF-A0A3D5GD68-F1
#
_entry.id   AF-A0A3D5GD68-F1
#
_cell.length_a   1.000
_cell.length_b   1.000
_cell.length_c   1.000
_cell.angle_alpha   90.00
_cell.angle_beta   90.00
_cell.angle_gamma   90.00
#
_symmetry.space_group_name_H-M   'P 1'
#
loop_
_entity.id
_entity.type
_entity.pdbx_description
1 polymer ?
#
loop_
_entity_poly.entity_id
_entity_poly.type
_entity_poly.pdbx_seq_one_letter_code
_entity_poly.pdbx_strand_id
1 'polypeptide(L)'
;MLRFAIVALVTLELVLLTALGIHPAAATVSNPQFYAWNFASVGSSELVCKKMVVAPQDLVIPSSPMQAVNISSAIVDEKFCANSTKPVK
;
A
#
# COMPACT_ATOMS: atom_id res chain seq x y z
N MET A 1 -12.70 -21.62 41.90
CA MET A 1 -11.23 -21.43 41.74
C MET A 1 -10.72 -21.98 40.42
N LEU A 2 -10.78 -23.30 40.17
CA LEU A 2 -10.20 -23.93 38.96
C LEU A 2 -10.70 -23.36 37.63
N ARG A 3 -12.00 -23.05 37.52
CA ARG A 3 -12.59 -22.48 36.31
C ARG A 3 -11.98 -21.12 35.92
N PHE A 4 -11.65 -20.28 36.90
CA PHE A 4 -11.03 -18.98 36.65
C PHE A 4 -9.57 -19.13 36.21
N ALA A 5 -8.85 -20.12 36.75
CA ALA A 5 -7.48 -20.43 36.33
C ALA A 5 -7.42 -20.90 34.87
N ILE A 6 -8.38 -21.72 34.44
CA ILE A 6 -8.47 -22.19 33.04
C ILE A 6 -8.72 -21.02 32.10
N VAL A 7 -9.65 -20.12 32.44
CA VAL A 7 -9.95 -18.93 31.62
C VAL A 7 -8.71 -18.04 31.49
N ALA A 8 -7.99 -17.79 32.59
CA ALA A 8 -6.76 -17.01 32.58
C ALA A 8 -5.67 -17.63 31.68
N LEU A 9 -5.52 -18.96 31.73
CA LEU A 9 -4.54 -19.67 30.90
C LEU A 9 -4.85 -19.54 29.41
N VAL A 10 -6.11 -19.75 29.03
CA VAL A 10 -6.56 -19.65 27.63
C VAL A 10 -6.39 -18.22 27.10
N THR A 11 -6.71 -17.21 27.92
CA THR A 11 -6.50 -15.82 27.52
C THR A 11 -5.01 -15.49 27.35
N LEU A 12 -4.15 -16.02 28.23
CA LEU A 12 -2.71 -15.79 28.14
C LEU A 12 -2.13 -16.44 26.87
N GLU A 13 -2.51 -17.69 26.60
CA GLU A 13 -2.08 -18.42 25.41
C GLU A 13 -2.52 -17.70 24.12
N LEU A 14 -3.75 -17.21 24.06
CA LEU A 14 -4.26 -16.48 22.90
C LEU A 14 -3.50 -15.15 22.67
N VAL A 15 -3.15 -14.45 23.75
CA VAL A 15 -2.36 -13.22 23.67
C VAL A 15 -0.93 -13.52 23.20
N LEU A 16 -0.30 -14.59 23.70
CA LEU A 16 1.03 -15.01 23.26
C LEU A 16 1.05 -15.41 21.77
N LEU A 17 0.06 -16.18 21.32
CA LEU A 17 -0.06 -16.59 19.92
C LEU A 17 -0.28 -15.40 18.99
N THR A 18 -1.09 -14.43 19.39
CA THR A 18 -1.35 -13.24 18.58
C THR A 18 -0.18 -12.26 18.60
N ALA A 19 0.48 -12.06 19.75
CA ALA A 19 1.61 -11.15 19.87
C ALA A 19 2.91 -11.67 19.22
N LEU A 20 3.15 -13.00 19.25
CA LEU A 20 4.36 -13.60 18.68
C LEU A 20 4.17 -14.14 17.25
N GLY A 21 2.95 -14.57 16.90
CA GLY A 21 2.67 -15.19 15.61
C GLY A 21 2.29 -14.20 14.50
N ILE A 22 1.65 -13.09 14.85
CA ILE A 22 1.22 -12.09 13.88
C ILE A 22 2.34 -11.06 13.72
N HIS A 23 3.14 -11.26 12.68
CA HIS A 23 4.09 -10.25 12.26
C HIS A 23 3.32 -8.95 11.97
N PRO A 24 3.83 -7.77 12.38
CA PRO A 24 3.18 -6.51 12.06
C PRO A 24 2.99 -6.47 10.53
N ALA A 25 1.77 -6.15 10.10
CA ALA A 25 1.51 -5.96 8.69
C ALA A 25 2.51 -4.91 8.19
N ALA A 26 3.43 -5.32 7.30
CA ALA A 26 4.40 -4.45 6.68
C ALA A 26 3.67 -3.51 5.71
N ALA A 27 2.92 -2.56 6.26
CA ALA A 27 2.13 -1.59 5.52
C ALA A 27 2.98 -0.43 4.99
N THR A 28 4.21 -0.29 5.49
CA THR A 28 5.10 0.82 5.16
C THR A 28 6.15 0.37 4.14
N VAL A 29 5.76 0.32 2.87
CA VAL A 29 6.74 0.19 1.77
C VAL A 29 7.31 1.59 1.53
N SER A 30 8.63 1.75 1.56
CA SER A 30 9.28 3.07 1.43
C SER A 30 9.15 3.70 0.04
N ASN A 31 8.82 2.90 -0.97
CA ASN A 31 8.61 3.35 -2.36
C ASN A 31 7.52 2.50 -3.02
N PRO A 32 6.24 2.72 -2.70
CA PRO A 32 5.18 1.94 -3.31
C PRO A 32 5.14 2.17 -4.82
N GLN A 33 5.08 1.06 -5.56
CA GLN A 33 4.98 1.04 -7.01
C GLN A 33 3.58 0.58 -7.38
N PHE A 34 2.86 1.38 -8.14
CA PHE A 34 1.50 1.09 -8.59
C PHE A 34 1.47 0.94 -10.10
N TYR A 35 0.69 -0.03 -10.58
CA TYR A 35 0.45 -0.24 -12.00
C TYR A 35 -1.04 -0.05 -12.26
N ALA A 36 -1.38 0.89 -13.13
CA ALA A 36 -2.77 1.20 -13.44
C ALA A 36 -2.93 1.71 -14.87
N TRP A 37 -4.11 1.47 -15.42
CA TRP A 37 -4.54 2.09 -16.68
C TRP A 37 -4.76 3.59 -16.48
N ASN A 38 -4.12 4.40 -17.31
CA ASN A 38 -4.25 5.85 -17.28
C ASN A 38 -4.03 6.44 -18.67
N PHE A 39 -4.41 7.70 -18.89
CA PHE A 39 -4.17 8.39 -20.15
C PHE A 39 -2.68 8.61 -20.39
N ALA A 40 -2.23 8.50 -21.64
CA ALA A 40 -0.83 8.65 -22.01
C ALA A 40 -0.23 10.00 -21.57
N SER A 41 -1.01 11.07 -21.68
CA SER A 41 -0.67 12.43 -21.24
C SER A 41 -1.95 13.24 -20.95
N VAL A 42 -1.79 14.43 -20.38
CA VAL A 42 -2.92 15.35 -20.17
C VAL A 42 -3.54 15.72 -21.52
N GLY A 43 -4.84 15.46 -21.67
CA GLY A 43 -5.57 15.69 -22.92
C GLY A 43 -5.48 14.55 -23.94
N SER A 44 -4.74 13.48 -23.66
CA SER A 44 -4.76 12.28 -24.50
C SER A 44 -6.02 11.44 -24.24
N SER A 45 -6.59 10.86 -25.29
CA SER A 45 -7.65 9.85 -25.20
C SER A 45 -7.13 8.42 -25.20
N GLU A 46 -5.81 8.24 -25.33
CA GLU A 46 -5.18 6.92 -25.38
C GLU A 46 -4.95 6.39 -23.96
N LEU A 47 -5.54 5.22 -23.66
CA LEU A 47 -5.36 4.52 -22.40
C LEU A 47 -4.17 3.56 -22.47
N VAL A 48 -3.19 3.78 -21.60
CA VAL A 48 -1.95 3.02 -21.51
C VAL A 48 -1.72 2.52 -20.08
N CYS A 49 -0.95 1.45 -19.91
CA CYS A 49 -0.52 1.00 -18.60
C CYS A 49 0.60 1.92 -18.09
N LYS A 50 0.44 2.50 -16.90
CA LYS A 50 1.45 3.33 -16.27
C LYS A 50 1.92 2.73 -14.96
N LYS A 51 3.24 2.78 -14.77
CA LYS A 51 3.89 2.61 -13.49
C LYS A 51 3.95 3.96 -12.80
N MET A 52 3.45 4.05 -11.57
CA MET A 52 3.57 5.21 -10.69
C MET A 52 4.43 4.84 -9.49
N VAL A 53 5.41 5.68 -9.17
CA VAL A 53 6.26 5.54 -7.98
C VAL A 53 6.09 6.77 -7.13
N VAL A 54 5.69 6.57 -5.88
CA VAL A 54 5.56 7.63 -4.88
C VAL A 54 6.74 7.50 -3.92
N ALA A 55 7.67 8.44 -3.96
CA ALA A 55 8.84 8.47 -3.10
C ALA A 55 8.73 9.61 -2.08
N PRO A 56 8.97 9.39 -0.79
CA PRO A 56 9.08 10.48 0.18
C PRO A 56 10.14 11.49 -0.24
N GLN A 57 9.88 12.77 -0.02
CA GLN A 57 10.87 13.84 -0.15
C GLN A 57 11.13 14.45 1.22
N ASP A 58 12.39 14.69 1.53
CA ASP A 58 12.83 15.48 2.68
C ASP A 58 12.65 16.97 2.41
N LEU A 59 11.41 17.37 2.14
CA LEU A 59 10.99 18.76 2.04
C LEU A 59 10.11 19.09 3.24
N VAL A 60 10.59 20.03 4.06
CA VAL A 60 9.78 20.58 5.16
C VAL A 60 8.71 21.47 4.55
N ILE A 61 7.46 20.98 4.54
CA ILE A 61 6.30 21.79 4.15
C ILE A 61 5.85 22.54 5.41
N PRO A 62 6.05 23.88 5.51
CA PRO A 62 5.90 24.61 6.77
C PRO A 62 4.48 24.61 7.36
N SER A 63 3.47 24.24 6.57
CA SER A 63 2.05 24.38 6.92
C SER A 63 1.23 23.08 6.83
N SER A 64 1.87 21.92 6.61
CA SER A 64 1.15 20.65 6.46
C SER A 64 1.71 19.57 7.39
N PRO A 65 0.84 18.83 8.10
CA PRO A 65 1.27 17.62 8.79
C PRO A 65 1.60 16.47 7.81
N MET A 66 1.35 16.65 6.50
CA MET A 66 1.64 15.64 5.48
C MET A 66 3.10 15.70 5.02
N GLN A 67 3.69 14.52 4.84
CA GLN A 67 5.02 14.39 4.26
C GLN A 67 4.99 14.74 2.77
N ALA A 68 5.97 15.51 2.31
CA ALA A 68 6.16 15.75 0.88
C ALA A 68 6.50 14.44 0.16
N VAL A 69 5.93 14.24 -1.02
CA VAL A 69 6.24 13.07 -1.86
C VAL A 69 6.53 13.50 -3.30
N ASN A 70 7.49 12.85 -3.95
CA ASN A 70 7.70 12.91 -5.38
C ASN A 70 6.87 11.81 -6.05
N ILE A 71 6.06 12.18 -7.03
CA ILE A 71 5.30 11.22 -7.83
C ILE A 71 5.92 11.19 -9.22
N SER A 72 6.54 10.07 -9.57
CA SER A 72 7.03 9.83 -10.93
C SER A 72 6.14 8.81 -11.63
N SER A 73 5.94 8.97 -12.93
CA SER A 73 5.18 8.01 -13.72
C SER A 73 5.86 7.71 -15.06
N ALA A 74 5.75 6.47 -15.50
CA ALA A 74 6.26 6.03 -16.80
C ALA A 74 5.26 5.09 -17.46
N ILE A 75 5.13 5.18 -18.78
CA ILE A 75 4.35 4.21 -19.57
C ILE A 75 5.13 2.90 -19.58
N VAL A 76 4.43 1.80 -19.33
CA VAL A 76 4.98 0.45 -19.30
C VAL A 76 4.15 -0.49 -20.16
N ASP A 77 4.66 -1.70 -20.36
CA ASP A 77 3.97 -2.77 -21.09
C ASP A 77 2.60 -3.10 -20.47
N GLU A 78 1.59 -3.35 -21.31
CA GLU A 78 0.23 -3.68 -20.87
C GLU A 78 0.16 -4.91 -19.96
N LYS A 79 1.12 -5.85 -20.05
CA LYS A 79 1.19 -7.04 -19.20
C LYS A 79 1.21 -6.72 -17.70
N PHE A 80 1.74 -5.55 -17.31
CA PHE A 80 1.77 -5.13 -15.91
C PHE A 80 0.40 -4.71 -15.38
N CYS A 81 -0.53 -4.34 -16.26
CA CYS A 81 -1.90 -4.01 -15.93
C CYS A 81 -2.89 -5.13 -16.31
N ALA A 82 -2.42 -6.31 -16.74
CA ALA A 82 -3.25 -7.40 -17.26
C ALA A 82 -4.31 -7.90 -16.25
N ASN A 83 -3.99 -7.87 -14.95
CA ASN A 83 -4.90 -8.27 -13.88
C ASN A 83 -5.86 -7.16 -13.44
N SER A 84 -5.78 -5.97 -14.04
CA SER A 84 -6.63 -4.82 -13.72
C SER A 84 -7.60 -4.53 -14.88
N THR A 85 -8.85 -4.24 -14.56
CA THR A 85 -9.86 -3.92 -15.56
C THR A 85 -9.46 -2.64 -16.32
N LYS A 86 -9.28 -2.76 -17.65
CA LYS A 86 -9.05 -1.60 -18.52
C LYS A 86 -10.32 -0.75 -18.54
N PRO A 87 -10.27 0.54 -18.18
CA PRO A 87 -11.42 1.43 -18.25
C PRO A 87 -11.97 1.43 -19.68
N VAL A 88 -13.27 1.20 -19.81
CA VAL A 88 -14.00 1.41 -21.07
C VAL A 88 -14.43 2.87 -21.14
N LYS A 89 -14.23 3.48 -22.31
CA LYS A 89 -14.58 4.87 -22.59
C LYS A 89 -16.09 5.08 -22.56
#